data_AF-A0A2P2E963-F1
#
_entry.id   AF-A0A2P2E963-F1
#
_cell.length_a   1.000
_cell.length_b   1.000
_cell.length_c   1.000
_cell.angle_alpha   90.00
_cell.angle_beta   90.00
_cell.angle_gamma   90.00
#
_symmetry.space_group_name_H-M   'P 1'
#
loop_
_entity.id
_entity.type
_entity.pdbx_description
1 polymer ?
#
loop_
_entity_poly.entity_id
_entity_poly.type
_entity_poly.pdbx_seq_one_letter_code
_entity_poly.pdbx_strand_id
1 'polypeptide(L)'
;MSNPCLKCPTQQSCCRELHGLKVNEDEFSRLFAGKSDHLTVVKKGKLYELSSHGKGPCPNWDGHCQAYGTRPMDCDLYPYTIGNVFEGKGEVYATYHSRTECPLSDELLGPREKAEALIYNFLKATYGETAKVTVRYDEGAARVYHLARRAMAKAQRVLTGDGSQ
;
A
#
# COMPACT_ATOMS: atom_id res chain seq x y z
N MET A 1 -3.19 -12.90 -19.69
CA MET A 1 -4.19 -12.42 -18.72
C MET A 1 -4.39 -10.94 -18.98
N SER A 2 -5.63 -10.48 -19.15
CA SER A 2 -5.94 -9.06 -19.44
C SER A 2 -5.77 -8.24 -18.17
N ASN A 3 -4.92 -7.22 -18.21
CA ASN A 3 -4.63 -6.32 -17.09
C ASN A 3 -5.95 -5.70 -16.54
N PRO A 4 -6.33 -5.95 -15.28
CA PRO A 4 -7.54 -5.40 -14.67
C PRO A 4 -7.63 -3.88 -14.74
N CYS A 5 -6.49 -3.18 -14.73
CA CYS A 5 -6.43 -1.73 -14.88
C CYS A 5 -6.84 -1.25 -16.29
N LEU A 6 -6.78 -2.10 -17.31
CA LEU A 6 -7.32 -1.78 -18.66
C LEU A 6 -8.84 -1.91 -18.74
N LYS A 7 -9.47 -2.60 -17.76
CA LYS A 7 -10.92 -2.72 -17.66
C LYS A 7 -11.54 -1.63 -16.78
N CYS A 8 -10.73 -0.91 -16.01
CA CYS A 8 -11.21 0.18 -15.19
C CYS A 8 -11.59 1.36 -16.09
N PRO A 9 -12.85 1.86 -16.06
CA PRO A 9 -13.22 3.00 -16.87
C PRO A 9 -12.37 4.19 -16.44
N THR A 10 -11.64 4.79 -17.38
CA THR A 10 -10.76 5.96 -17.18
C THR A 10 -11.50 7.18 -16.63
N GLN A 11 -12.82 7.12 -16.49
CA GLN A 11 -13.68 8.15 -15.90
C GLN A 11 -13.80 8.04 -14.37
N GLN A 12 -13.39 6.94 -13.73
CA GLN A 12 -13.46 6.76 -12.28
C GLN A 12 -12.14 7.15 -11.59
N SER A 13 -12.24 7.94 -10.50
CA SER A 13 -11.10 8.47 -9.74
C SER A 13 -10.20 7.39 -9.14
N CYS A 14 -10.77 6.23 -8.80
CA CYS A 14 -10.07 5.10 -8.17
C CYS A 14 -8.90 4.53 -8.99
N CYS A 15 -8.89 4.76 -10.31
CA CYS A 15 -7.82 4.32 -11.21
C CYS A 15 -6.92 5.47 -11.68
N ARG A 16 -7.28 6.71 -11.34
CA ARG A 16 -6.50 7.92 -11.64
C ARG A 16 -5.54 8.27 -10.52
N GLU A 17 -5.95 8.11 -9.27
CA GLU A 17 -5.18 8.56 -8.10
C GLU A 17 -4.24 7.46 -7.59
N LEU A 18 -2.96 7.80 -7.43
CA LEU A 18 -1.97 6.92 -6.80
C LEU A 18 -1.89 7.29 -5.31
N HIS A 19 -2.31 6.38 -4.43
CA HIS A 19 -2.30 6.62 -2.99
C HIS A 19 -1.74 5.44 -2.21
N GLY A 20 -0.70 5.67 -1.42
CA GLY A 20 -0.15 4.68 -0.50
C GLY A 20 0.53 3.48 -1.17
N LEU A 21 1.00 3.64 -2.41
CA LEU A 21 1.68 2.62 -3.19
C LEU A 21 2.99 2.21 -2.50
N LYS A 22 3.16 0.92 -2.22
CA LYS A 22 4.38 0.41 -1.57
C LYS A 22 5.30 -0.24 -2.59
N VAL A 23 6.50 0.29 -2.69
CA VAL A 23 7.57 -0.22 -3.57
C VAL A 23 8.83 -0.46 -2.78
N ASN A 24 9.67 -1.37 -3.23
CA ASN A 24 11.02 -1.52 -2.69
C ASN A 24 11.99 -0.49 -3.32
N GLU A 25 13.24 -0.49 -2.87
CA GLU A 25 14.26 0.47 -3.32
C GLU A 25 14.59 0.35 -4.81
N ASP A 26 14.66 -0.88 -5.34
CA ASP A 26 14.94 -1.12 -6.76
C ASP A 26 13.81 -0.62 -7.67
N GLU A 27 12.56 -0.91 -7.29
CA GLU A 27 11.37 -0.43 -7.99
C GLU A 27 11.26 1.10 -7.94
N PHE A 28 11.51 1.69 -6.78
CA PHE A 28 11.52 3.16 -6.62
C PHE A 28 12.55 3.80 -7.55
N SER A 29 13.80 3.29 -7.50
CA SER A 29 14.92 3.84 -8.27
C SER A 29 14.67 3.77 -9.78
N ARG A 30 14.13 2.64 -10.25
CA ARG A 30 13.89 2.39 -11.68
C ARG A 30 12.68 3.13 -12.24
N LEU A 31 11.59 3.27 -11.46
CA LEU A 31 10.29 3.73 -11.99
C LEU A 31 9.91 5.15 -11.56
N PHE A 32 10.43 5.62 -10.41
CA PHE A 32 9.92 6.81 -9.72
C PHE A 32 10.99 7.84 -9.28
N ALA A 33 12.29 7.51 -9.29
CA ALA A 33 13.34 8.42 -8.82
C ALA A 33 13.33 9.80 -9.52
N GLY A 34 13.04 9.85 -10.82
CA GLY A 34 12.93 11.10 -11.58
C GLY A 34 11.57 11.81 -11.50
N LYS A 35 10.67 11.36 -10.63
CA LYS A 35 9.27 11.84 -10.54
C LYS A 35 8.89 12.34 -9.15
N SER A 36 9.89 12.58 -8.30
CA SER A 36 9.72 13.05 -6.91
C SER A 36 8.90 14.33 -6.83
N ASP A 37 8.99 15.22 -7.81
CA ASP A 37 8.30 16.52 -7.79
C ASP A 37 6.77 16.39 -7.93
N HIS A 38 6.29 15.21 -8.34
CA HIS A 38 4.87 14.88 -8.46
C HIS A 38 4.38 13.89 -7.40
N LEU A 39 5.29 13.43 -6.52
CA LEU A 39 5.03 12.38 -5.54
C LEU A 39 5.40 12.80 -4.12
N THR A 40 4.46 12.58 -3.21
CA THR A 40 4.79 12.43 -1.79
C THR A 40 5.44 11.06 -1.60
N VAL A 41 6.71 11.06 -1.21
CA VAL A 41 7.52 9.86 -0.97
C VAL A 41 7.84 9.74 0.51
N VAL A 42 7.43 8.65 1.14
CA VAL A 42 7.72 8.37 2.56
C VAL A 42 8.50 7.06 2.66
N LYS A 43 9.75 7.11 3.12
CA LYS A 43 10.53 5.91 3.41
C LYS A 43 10.06 5.27 4.72
N LYS A 44 9.74 3.97 4.70
CA LYS A 44 9.33 3.16 5.84
C LYS A 44 10.14 1.87 5.87
N GLY A 45 11.28 1.90 6.56
CA GLY A 45 12.21 0.77 6.59
C GLY A 45 12.78 0.49 5.19
N LYS A 46 12.58 -0.74 4.69
CA LYS A 46 13.00 -1.19 3.35
C LYS A 46 12.02 -0.84 2.22
N LEU A 47 10.91 -0.18 2.55
CA LEU A 47 9.87 0.20 1.59
C LEU A 47 9.78 1.71 1.44
N TYR A 48 9.33 2.14 0.26
CA TYR A 48 8.86 3.48 0.00
C TYR A 48 7.34 3.45 -0.18
N GLU A 49 6.66 4.38 0.46
CA GLU A 49 5.23 4.64 0.27
C GLU A 49 5.06 5.90 -0.57
N LEU A 50 4.40 5.75 -1.71
CA LEU A 50 4.24 6.79 -2.73
C LEU A 50 2.78 7.21 -2.83
N SER A 51 2.53 8.51 -2.89
CA SER A 51 1.21 9.10 -3.16
C SER A 51 1.36 10.29 -4.10
N SER A 52 0.42 10.51 -5.03
CA SER A 52 0.42 11.71 -5.88
C SER A 52 0.19 12.98 -5.05
N HIS A 53 0.88 14.07 -5.39
CA HIS A 53 0.54 15.39 -4.81
C HIS A 53 -0.88 15.81 -5.25
N GLY A 54 -1.70 16.22 -4.27
CA GLY A 54 -2.95 16.95 -4.53
C GLY A 54 -4.05 16.18 -5.28
N LYS A 55 -4.15 14.85 -5.15
CA LYS A 55 -5.11 14.01 -5.89
C LYS A 55 -4.95 14.07 -7.42
N GLY A 56 -3.74 14.41 -7.89
CA GLY A 56 -3.41 14.41 -9.31
C GLY A 56 -3.36 12.98 -9.89
N PRO A 57 -3.48 12.84 -11.23
CA PRO A 57 -3.34 11.55 -11.88
C PRO A 57 -1.98 10.92 -11.55
N CYS A 58 -1.91 9.59 -11.62
CA CYS A 58 -0.67 8.83 -11.51
C CYS A 58 0.46 9.49 -12.32
N PRO A 59 1.71 9.61 -11.79
CA PRO A 59 2.81 10.31 -12.45
C PRO A 59 3.23 9.77 -13.82
N ASN A 60 2.65 8.64 -14.23
CA ASN A 60 2.86 7.99 -15.52
C ASN A 60 1.54 7.90 -16.31
N TRP A 61 0.68 8.90 -16.22
CA TRP A 61 -0.63 8.88 -16.88
C TRP A 61 -0.54 9.19 -18.38
N ASP A 62 -0.90 8.21 -19.21
CA ASP A 62 -1.06 8.36 -20.68
C ASP A 62 -2.34 7.62 -21.11
N GLY A 63 -3.49 8.25 -20.84
CA GLY A 63 -4.81 7.63 -20.98
C GLY A 63 -5.14 6.56 -19.91
N HIS A 64 -4.12 5.97 -19.28
CA HIS A 64 -4.16 5.10 -18.11
C HIS A 64 -2.82 5.27 -17.34
N CYS A 65 -2.76 4.85 -16.07
CA CYS A 65 -1.51 4.91 -15.30
C CYS A 65 -0.53 3.85 -15.81
N GLN A 66 0.52 4.27 -16.53
CA GLN A 66 1.48 3.35 -17.13
C GLN A 66 2.42 2.66 -16.13
N ALA A 67 2.47 3.09 -14.86
CA ALA A 67 3.23 2.36 -13.82
C ALA A 67 2.80 0.88 -13.76
N TYR A 68 1.54 0.62 -14.09
CA TYR A 68 0.91 -0.68 -14.17
C TYR A 68 1.39 -1.58 -15.32
N GLY A 69 1.89 -1.02 -16.43
CA GLY A 69 2.49 -1.81 -17.52
C GLY A 69 3.83 -2.42 -17.12
N THR A 70 4.56 -1.75 -16.23
CA THR A 70 5.88 -2.16 -15.74
C THR A 70 5.88 -2.82 -14.36
N ARG A 71 4.73 -2.81 -13.67
CA ARG A 71 4.50 -3.42 -12.35
C ARG A 71 3.10 -4.05 -12.30
N PRO A 72 2.93 -5.27 -12.86
CA PRO A 72 1.62 -5.93 -12.95
C PRO A 72 0.98 -6.18 -11.59
N MET A 73 1.80 -6.34 -10.55
CA MET A 73 1.36 -6.65 -9.19
C MET A 73 0.28 -5.70 -8.68
N ASP A 74 0.37 -4.39 -8.93
CA ASP A 74 -0.63 -3.46 -8.38
C ASP A 74 -2.00 -3.61 -9.05
N CYS A 75 -2.01 -3.98 -10.34
CA CYS A 75 -3.24 -4.28 -11.06
C CYS A 75 -3.81 -5.64 -10.67
N ASP A 76 -2.93 -6.63 -10.48
CA ASP A 76 -3.34 -7.95 -10.03
C ASP A 76 -3.80 -7.94 -8.57
N LEU A 77 -3.31 -6.99 -7.77
CA LEU A 77 -3.70 -6.80 -6.38
C LEU A 77 -5.02 -6.04 -6.26
N TYR A 78 -5.35 -5.16 -7.20
CA TYR A 78 -6.60 -4.39 -7.17
C TYR A 78 -7.84 -5.30 -7.10
N PRO A 79 -8.87 -4.98 -6.29
CA PRO A 79 -9.07 -3.77 -5.47
C PRO A 79 -8.47 -3.86 -4.06
N TYR A 80 -7.56 -4.79 -3.81
CA TYR A 80 -6.85 -4.82 -2.54
C TYR A 80 -5.72 -3.78 -2.49
N THR A 81 -5.46 -3.28 -1.30
CA THR A 81 -4.35 -2.34 -1.03
C THR A 81 -3.56 -2.85 0.17
N ILE A 82 -2.22 -2.81 0.07
CA ILE A 82 -1.34 -3.08 1.20
C ILE A 82 -1.48 -1.94 2.21
N GLY A 83 -1.95 -2.28 3.41
CA GLY A 83 -2.09 -1.39 4.55
C GLY A 83 -0.74 -1.15 5.24
N ASN A 84 -0.62 -1.57 6.49
CA ASN A 84 0.62 -1.38 7.25
C ASN A 84 1.58 -2.54 7.02
N VAL A 85 2.87 -2.22 6.86
CA VAL A 85 3.96 -3.20 6.88
C VAL A 85 4.86 -2.86 8.06
N PHE A 86 5.13 -3.83 8.93
CA PHE A 86 6.06 -3.67 10.04
C PHE A 86 7.00 -4.86 10.15
N GLU A 87 8.23 -4.56 10.54
CA GLU A 87 9.27 -5.54 10.81
C GLU A 87 9.52 -5.59 12.33
N GLY A 88 9.52 -6.78 12.92
CA GLY A 88 9.79 -6.94 14.34
C GLY A 88 9.99 -8.40 14.74
N LYS A 89 10.91 -8.65 15.68
CA LYS A 89 11.22 -9.98 16.23
C LYS A 89 11.55 -11.04 15.15
N GLY A 90 12.21 -10.65 14.06
CA GLY A 90 12.59 -11.56 12.95
C GLY A 90 11.43 -11.91 12.02
N GLU A 91 10.30 -11.20 12.12
CA GLU A 91 9.12 -11.40 11.30
C GLU A 91 8.70 -10.08 10.63
N VAL A 92 8.23 -10.19 9.39
CA VAL A 92 7.64 -9.10 8.61
C VAL A 92 6.14 -9.37 8.57
N TYR A 93 5.36 -8.42 9.07
CA TYR A 93 3.91 -8.51 9.06
C TYR A 93 3.34 -7.42 8.16
N ALA A 94 2.40 -7.81 7.31
CA ALA A 94 1.65 -6.88 6.47
C ALA A 94 0.14 -7.07 6.64
N THR A 95 -0.57 -5.95 6.69
CA THR A 95 -2.03 -5.95 6.49
C THR A 95 -2.40 -5.56 5.07
N TYR A 96 -3.57 -6.00 4.62
CA TYR A 96 -4.17 -5.52 3.37
C TYR A 96 -5.69 -5.40 3.50
N HIS A 97 -6.34 -4.58 2.68
CA HIS A 97 -7.79 -4.35 2.74
C HIS A 97 -8.37 -4.06 1.36
N SER A 98 -9.68 -4.19 1.18
CA SER A 98 -10.38 -3.81 -0.06
C SER A 98 -11.15 -2.49 0.01
N ARG A 99 -10.91 -1.68 1.06
CA ARG A 99 -11.52 -0.36 1.25
C ARG A 99 -11.00 0.64 0.21
N THR A 100 -11.47 0.51 -1.02
CA THR A 100 -11.24 1.45 -2.12
C THR A 100 -12.47 2.32 -2.27
N GLU A 101 -12.32 3.54 -2.76
CA GLU A 101 -13.46 4.41 -3.14
C GLU A 101 -14.05 4.00 -4.50
N CYS A 102 -13.72 2.80 -5.00
CA CYS A 102 -14.18 2.34 -6.29
C CYS A 102 -15.61 1.80 -6.20
N PRO A 103 -16.57 2.34 -6.96
CA PRO A 103 -17.94 1.84 -6.98
C PRO A 103 -18.06 0.43 -7.60
N LEU A 104 -17.03 -0.04 -8.32
CA LEU A 104 -16.96 -1.39 -8.90
C LEU A 104 -16.12 -2.36 -8.06
N SER A 105 -15.75 -1.99 -6.82
CA SER A 105 -14.89 -2.83 -5.98
C SER A 105 -15.43 -4.25 -5.83
N ASP A 106 -16.75 -4.39 -5.66
CA ASP A 106 -17.38 -5.69 -5.40
C ASP A 106 -17.36 -6.62 -6.61
N GLU A 107 -17.45 -6.06 -7.83
CA GLU A 107 -17.35 -6.81 -9.08
C GLU A 107 -15.91 -7.18 -9.44
N LEU A 108 -14.95 -6.40 -8.95
CA LEU A 108 -13.51 -6.57 -9.21
C LEU A 108 -12.81 -7.38 -8.12
N LEU A 109 -13.48 -7.65 -6.99
CA LEU A 109 -12.94 -8.45 -5.88
C LEU A 109 -12.59 -9.86 -6.34
N GLY A 110 -11.29 -10.10 -6.48
CA GLY A 110 -10.75 -11.44 -6.71
C GLY A 110 -10.64 -12.27 -5.42
N PRO A 111 -10.20 -13.54 -5.53
CA PRO A 111 -9.92 -14.38 -4.37
C PRO A 111 -8.83 -13.77 -3.46
N ARG A 112 -9.06 -13.81 -2.14
CA ARG A 112 -8.14 -13.24 -1.13
C ARG A 112 -6.77 -13.92 -1.17
N GLU A 113 -6.73 -15.22 -1.43
CA GLU A 113 -5.52 -16.05 -1.44
C GLU A 113 -4.55 -15.59 -2.53
N LYS A 114 -5.07 -15.11 -3.67
CA LYS A 114 -4.23 -14.55 -4.75
C LYS A 114 -3.59 -13.24 -4.32
N ALA A 115 -4.36 -12.37 -3.66
CA ALA A 115 -3.84 -11.12 -3.11
C ALA A 115 -2.79 -11.37 -2.04
N GLU A 116 -3.04 -12.30 -1.12
CA GLU A 116 -2.07 -12.69 -0.09
C GLU A 116 -0.77 -13.23 -0.69
N ALA A 117 -0.85 -14.10 -1.70
CA ALA A 117 0.33 -14.65 -2.37
C ALA A 117 1.15 -13.55 -3.07
N LEU A 118 0.49 -12.60 -3.75
CA LEU A 118 1.17 -11.46 -4.38
C LEU A 118 1.92 -10.61 -3.35
N ILE A 119 1.25 -10.26 -2.24
CA ILE A 119 1.85 -9.46 -1.17
C ILE A 119 3.00 -10.23 -0.51
N TYR A 120 2.80 -11.52 -0.23
CA TYR A 120 3.83 -12.37 0.36
C TYR A 120 5.09 -12.41 -0.51
N ASN A 121 4.95 -12.67 -1.81
CA ASN A 121 6.08 -12.72 -2.75
C ASN A 121 6.81 -11.38 -2.84
N PHE A 122 6.06 -10.27 -2.88
CA PHE A 122 6.64 -8.93 -2.85
C PHE A 122 7.47 -8.67 -1.58
N LEU A 123 6.96 -9.07 -0.42
CA LEU A 123 7.68 -8.91 0.84
C LEU A 123 8.90 -9.84 0.93
N LYS A 124 8.84 -11.06 0.39
CA LYS A 124 10.01 -11.95 0.26
C LYS A 124 11.10 -11.36 -0.61
N ALA A 125 10.74 -10.82 -1.78
CA ALA A 125 11.68 -10.12 -2.65
C ALA A 125 12.30 -8.89 -1.97
N THR A 126 11.54 -8.21 -1.10
CA THR A 126 12.01 -6.98 -0.42
C THR A 126 12.84 -7.26 0.83
N TYR A 127 12.44 -8.22 1.66
CA TYR A 127 13.04 -8.48 2.97
C TYR A 127 13.98 -9.69 2.98
N GLY A 128 13.98 -10.49 1.91
CA GLY A 128 14.79 -11.68 1.72
C GLY A 128 13.97 -12.97 1.82
N GLU A 129 14.39 -14.00 1.07
CA GLU A 129 13.70 -15.30 1.00
C GLU A 129 13.60 -16.01 2.36
N THR A 130 14.51 -15.72 3.28
CA THR A 130 14.53 -16.31 4.64
C THR A 130 13.67 -15.56 5.64
N ALA A 131 13.19 -14.36 5.32
CA ALA A 131 12.36 -13.57 6.23
C ALA A 131 11.04 -14.29 6.51
N LYS A 132 10.63 -14.40 7.77
CA LYS A 132 9.29 -14.91 8.09
C LYS A 132 8.27 -13.84 7.74
N VAL A 133 7.38 -14.11 6.78
CA VAL A 133 6.38 -13.14 6.30
C VAL A 133 4.98 -13.62 6.68
N THR A 134 4.21 -12.74 7.31
CA THR A 134 2.79 -12.95 7.62
C THR A 134 1.97 -11.86 6.96
N VAL A 135 1.02 -12.26 6.12
CA VAL A 135 0.06 -11.35 5.46
C VAL A 135 -1.32 -11.62 6.05
N ARG A 136 -2.05 -10.57 6.41
CA ARG A 136 -3.43 -10.71 6.95
C ARG A 136 -4.37 -9.66 6.40
N TYR A 137 -5.59 -10.08 6.10
CA TYR A 137 -6.65 -9.17 5.75
C TYR A 137 -7.07 -8.32 6.97
N ASP A 138 -7.12 -7.00 6.80
CA ASP A 138 -7.62 -6.05 7.79
C ASP A 138 -9.13 -5.94 7.63
N GLU A 139 -9.87 -6.70 8.45
CA GLU A 139 -11.32 -6.61 8.60
C GLU A 139 -11.79 -5.31 9.29
N GLY A 140 -10.90 -4.33 9.47
CA GLY A 140 -11.14 -3.10 10.25
C GLY A 140 -10.55 -3.16 11.67
N ALA A 141 -10.08 -4.34 12.09
CA ALA A 141 -9.48 -4.55 13.41
C ALA A 141 -8.12 -3.85 13.57
N ALA A 142 -7.34 -3.65 12.50
CA ALA A 142 -6.07 -2.93 12.59
C ALA A 142 -6.30 -1.45 12.96
N ARG A 143 -7.40 -0.83 12.49
CA ARG A 143 -7.80 0.51 12.90
C ARG A 143 -8.13 0.57 14.39
N VAL A 144 -8.87 -0.42 14.90
CA VAL A 144 -9.16 -0.54 16.35
C VAL A 144 -7.87 -0.73 17.14
N TYR A 145 -6.96 -1.60 16.68
CA TYR A 145 -5.67 -1.83 17.32
C TYR A 145 -4.79 -0.57 17.33
N HIS A 146 -4.70 0.17 16.22
CA HIS A 146 -3.92 1.40 16.15
C HIS A 146 -4.56 2.55 16.96
N LEU A 147 -5.89 2.64 16.99
CA LEU A 147 -6.61 3.56 17.87
C LEU A 147 -6.37 3.23 19.34
N ALA A 148 -6.44 1.95 19.70
CA ALA A 148 -6.14 1.48 21.06
C ALA A 148 -4.69 1.78 21.46
N ARG A 149 -3.70 1.52 20.58
CA ARG A 149 -2.29 1.87 20.83
C ARG A 149 -2.07 3.37 20.99
N ARG A 150 -2.70 4.20 20.16
CA ARG A 150 -2.61 5.68 20.26
C ARG A 150 -3.24 6.18 21.56
N ALA A 151 -4.39 5.64 21.93
CA ALA A 151 -5.05 5.94 23.20
C ALA A 151 -4.17 5.56 24.40
N MET A 152 -3.56 4.36 24.38
CA MET A 152 -2.62 3.94 25.43
C MET A 152 -1.37 4.82 25.49
N ALA A 153 -0.75 5.15 24.34
CA ALA A 153 0.42 6.03 24.31
C ALA A 153 0.11 7.44 24.82
N LYS A 154 -1.09 7.97 24.51
CA LYS A 154 -1.57 9.25 25.04
C LYS A 154 -1.85 9.18 26.53
N ALA A 155 -2.51 8.12 27.00
CA ALA A 155 -2.77 7.90 28.43
C ALA A 155 -1.47 7.76 29.22
N GLN A 156 -0.49 7.03 28.67
CA GLN A 156 0.82 6.87 29.29
C GLN A 156 1.56 8.21 29.42
N ARG A 157 1.55 9.07 28.39
CA ARG A 157 2.13 10.43 28.48
C ARG A 157 1.46 11.31 29.54
N VAL A 158 0.13 11.22 29.66
CA VAL A 158 -0.62 11.95 30.69
C VAL A 158 -0.27 11.43 32.09
N LEU A 159 -0.12 10.12 32.25
CA LEU A 159 0.23 9.48 33.51
C LEU A 159 1.70 9.69 33.90
N THR A 160 2.62 9.82 32.95
CA THR A 160 4.05 10.07 33.20
C THR A 160 4.40 11.56 33.32
N GLY A 161 3.42 12.47 33.23
CA GLY A 161 3.62 13.90 33.50
C GLY A 161 4.41 14.67 32.44
N ASP A 162 4.63 14.10 31.26
CA ASP A 162 5.48 14.70 30.20
C ASP A 162 4.73 15.73 29.33
N GLY A 163 3.82 16.48 29.95
CA GLY A 163 2.95 17.46 29.32
C GLY A 163 3.08 18.82 29.99
N SER A 164 4.26 19.43 29.94
CA SER A 164 4.47 20.84 30.25
C SER A 164 5.72 21.35 29.52
N GLN A 165 5.53 21.75 28.27
CA GLN A 165 5.99 23.03 27.69
C GLN A 165 5.33 23.24 26.33
#